data_AF-A0A1B8GK50-F1
#
_entry.id   AF-A0A1B8GK50-F1
#
_cell.length_a   1.000
_cell.length_b   1.000
_cell.length_c   1.000
_cell.angle_alpha   90.00
_cell.angle_beta   90.00
_cell.angle_gamma   90.00
#
_symmetry.space_group_name_H-M   'P 1'
#
loop_
_entity.id
_entity.type
_entity.pdbx_description
1 polymer ?
#
loop_
_entity_poly.entity_id
_entity_poly.type
_entity_poly.pdbx_seq_one_letter_code
_entity_poly.pdbx_strand_id
1 'polypeptide(L)'
;MAEPSQTAADQQPSNMAASSSTEPVRNSKYDPKKPHITEEPITAANWYKHINWLNVVMIIGIPLYGMVMAYWTPLQWKTAVWAFAYYFMTGLGITAGYHRLWAHSSYSATTPLKLFLAAMGGGAVEGSIRWWARDHRAHHRYTDTDKDPYSVRKGLLYSHFGWMVMKQNPKRIGRTDITDLNEDPIVVWQHRNYIKTVITMGMIFPMLVCGLGWGDWMGGFVYAGILRIFVVQQATFCVNSLAHWLGDQPFDDRNSPRDHFITAIVTLGEGYHNFHHEFPSDYRNAITWHQYDPTKWSIWMWKQLGLAYDLKQFKSNEIEKGRVQQLQKKLDQKRATLNWGIPLEQLPIISWDDYVKEAKDGRALVAVAGVIHDVGDFIKDHPGGKALINSGIGKDATAIFNGGVYNHSNAAHNLLSTMRVGVLRGGSEVEIWKQAQRENKDISFVSDSAGKKIIRAGSQVTRIAEPVASADAA
;
A
#
# COMPACT_ATOMS: atom_id res chain seq x y z
N MET A 1 79.49 21.28 9.21
CA MET A 1 78.38 20.97 10.13
C MET A 1 78.14 19.47 10.05
N ALA A 2 78.30 18.78 11.19
CA ALA A 2 77.98 17.39 11.54
C ALA A 2 77.68 16.34 10.44
N GLU A 3 78.64 15.44 10.22
CA GLU A 3 78.61 13.96 10.42
C GLU A 3 77.28 13.23 10.83
N PRO A 4 77.14 11.87 10.68
CA PRO A 4 77.14 11.05 9.46
C PRO A 4 76.19 9.79 9.54
N SER A 5 76.36 8.85 8.59
CA SER A 5 76.09 7.38 8.66
C SER A 5 74.65 6.89 8.38
N GLN A 6 74.40 6.07 7.33
CA GLN A 6 74.62 4.60 7.23
C GLN A 6 73.87 3.84 8.35
N THR A 7 73.10 2.77 8.20
CA THR A 7 72.91 1.73 7.17
C THR A 7 71.80 0.77 7.66
N ALA A 8 71.26 -0.02 6.72
CA ALA A 8 70.88 -1.45 6.85
C ALA A 8 69.56 -1.90 7.51
N ALA A 9 68.84 -2.70 6.71
CA ALA A 9 68.27 -4.03 6.92
C ALA A 9 67.44 -4.37 8.18
N ASP A 10 66.32 -5.04 7.87
CA ASP A 10 65.60 -6.06 8.64
C ASP A 10 65.15 -5.73 10.08
N GLN A 11 63.83 -5.65 10.25
CA GLN A 11 63.08 -6.63 11.04
C GLN A 11 61.59 -6.28 11.08
N GLN A 12 60.75 -7.24 10.67
CA GLN A 12 59.37 -7.34 11.16
C GLN A 12 59.36 -7.46 12.69
N PRO A 13 58.28 -6.99 13.33
CA PRO A 13 57.62 -7.78 14.36
C PRO A 13 56.31 -8.34 13.80
N SER A 14 56.30 -9.66 13.72
CA SER A 14 55.17 -10.56 13.60
C SER A 14 54.14 -10.39 14.74
N ASN A 15 52.87 -10.68 14.42
CA ASN A 15 51.82 -11.26 15.28
C ASN A 15 51.21 -10.35 16.38
N MET A 16 49.90 -10.24 16.63
CA MET A 16 48.69 -11.00 16.27
C MET A 16 47.44 -10.14 16.47
N ALA A 17 46.48 -10.23 15.55
CA ALA A 17 45.05 -10.31 15.86
C ALA A 17 44.33 -10.80 14.60
N ALA A 18 44.35 -12.11 14.40
CA ALA A 18 43.58 -12.78 13.38
C ALA A 18 42.08 -12.53 13.64
N SER A 19 41.48 -11.56 12.95
CA SER A 19 40.03 -11.52 12.81
C SER A 19 39.64 -12.74 11.99
N SER A 20 39.02 -13.72 12.64
CA SER A 20 38.48 -14.91 11.99
C SER A 20 37.48 -14.48 10.92
N SER A 21 37.94 -14.40 9.68
CA SER A 21 37.09 -14.37 8.49
C SER A 21 36.37 -15.72 8.46
N THR A 22 35.16 -15.74 9.00
CA THR A 22 34.23 -16.83 8.74
C THR A 22 33.79 -16.70 7.29
N GLU A 23 34.64 -17.17 6.38
CA GLU A 23 34.24 -17.41 5.01
C GLU A 23 33.06 -18.41 5.06
N PRO A 24 31.92 -18.10 4.43
CA PRO A 24 30.84 -19.04 4.35
C PRO A 24 31.35 -20.28 3.61
N VAL A 25 31.15 -21.47 4.17
CA VAL A 25 31.52 -22.76 3.58
C VAL A 25 30.97 -22.81 2.15
N ARG A 26 31.81 -22.49 1.16
CA ARG A 26 31.44 -22.53 -0.25
C ARG A 26 31.43 -23.99 -0.67
N ASN A 27 30.29 -24.46 -1.13
CA ASN A 27 30.13 -25.78 -1.71
C ASN A 27 31.17 -25.96 -2.82
N SER A 28 31.97 -27.03 -2.78
CA SER A 28 33.08 -27.27 -3.72
C SER A 28 32.62 -27.39 -5.19
N LYS A 29 31.31 -27.56 -5.42
CA LYS A 29 30.68 -27.62 -6.76
C LYS A 29 30.21 -26.26 -7.31
N TYR A 30 30.37 -25.16 -6.58
CA TYR A 30 29.90 -23.85 -7.03
C TYR A 30 30.92 -23.20 -7.97
N ASP A 31 30.65 -23.25 -9.28
CA ASP A 31 31.36 -22.46 -10.28
C ASP A 31 30.70 -21.07 -10.41
N PRO A 32 31.38 -19.98 -10.00
CA PRO A 32 30.83 -18.63 -10.07
C PRO A 32 30.64 -18.11 -11.51
N LYS A 33 31.26 -18.75 -12.51
CA LYS A 33 31.16 -18.37 -13.93
C LYS A 33 30.00 -19.03 -14.65
N LYS A 34 29.43 -20.10 -14.11
CA LYS A 34 28.26 -20.77 -14.72
C LYS A 34 27.01 -19.91 -14.48
N PRO A 35 26.22 -19.60 -15.53
CA PRO A 35 24.97 -18.86 -15.36
C PRO A 35 24.03 -19.63 -14.43
N HIS A 36 23.26 -18.91 -13.62
CA HIS A 36 22.29 -19.54 -12.75
C HIS A 36 21.15 -20.10 -13.59
N ILE A 37 20.52 -21.21 -13.21
CA ILE A 37 19.45 -21.85 -14.02
C ILE A 37 18.31 -20.88 -14.39
N THR A 38 18.04 -19.87 -13.55
CA THR A 38 17.05 -18.83 -13.80
C THR A 38 17.41 -17.85 -14.93
N GLU A 39 18.65 -17.88 -15.41
CA GLU A 39 19.14 -17.08 -16.54
C GLU A 39 18.99 -17.82 -17.87
N GLU A 40 18.70 -19.13 -17.82
CA GLU A 40 18.37 -19.95 -18.97
C GLU A 40 16.85 -19.89 -19.23
N PRO A 41 16.38 -19.90 -20.50
CA PRO A 41 14.96 -20.02 -20.80
C PRO A 41 14.44 -21.40 -20.35
N ILE A 42 13.18 -21.43 -19.91
CA ILE A 42 12.50 -22.68 -19.57
C ILE A 42 12.15 -23.41 -20.87
N THR A 43 12.61 -24.65 -20.99
CA THR A 43 12.38 -25.57 -22.10
C THR A 43 11.87 -26.92 -21.58
N ALA A 44 11.30 -27.74 -22.46
CA ALA A 44 10.90 -29.10 -22.12
C ALA A 44 12.08 -29.96 -21.58
N ALA A 45 13.32 -29.63 -21.93
CA ALA A 45 14.51 -30.36 -21.51
C ALA A 45 15.10 -29.89 -20.16
N ASN A 46 14.76 -28.71 -19.65
CA ASN A 46 15.35 -28.17 -18.43
C ASN A 46 14.35 -27.71 -17.35
N TRP A 47 13.03 -27.69 -17.61
CA TRP A 47 12.02 -27.18 -16.67
C TRP A 47 12.18 -27.72 -15.24
N TYR A 48 12.44 -29.02 -15.09
CA TYR A 48 12.61 -29.69 -13.79
C TYR A 48 13.83 -29.18 -13.00
N LYS A 49 14.81 -28.56 -13.67
CA LYS A 49 15.99 -27.93 -13.04
C LYS A 49 15.65 -26.59 -12.41
N HIS A 50 14.61 -25.90 -12.89
CA HIS A 50 14.11 -24.64 -12.32
C HIS A 50 13.26 -24.87 -11.06
N ILE A 51 12.83 -26.10 -10.82
CA ILE A 51 12.00 -26.45 -9.66
C ILE A 51 12.88 -26.74 -8.43
N ASN A 52 12.45 -26.20 -7.29
CA ASN A 52 12.96 -26.56 -5.98
C ASN A 52 12.16 -27.75 -5.42
N TRP A 53 12.58 -28.96 -5.77
CA TRP A 53 11.89 -30.20 -5.40
C TRP A 53 11.77 -30.42 -3.88
N LEU A 54 12.72 -29.93 -3.09
CA LEU A 54 12.62 -29.98 -1.62
C LEU A 54 11.40 -29.16 -1.16
N ASN A 55 11.27 -27.93 -1.64
CA ASN A 55 10.13 -27.07 -1.30
C ASN A 55 8.82 -27.61 -1.88
N VAL A 56 8.84 -28.25 -3.05
CA VAL A 56 7.64 -28.94 -3.59
C VAL A 56 7.17 -30.04 -2.65
N VAL A 57 8.09 -30.89 -2.16
CA VAL A 57 7.72 -31.94 -1.20
C VAL A 57 7.18 -31.32 0.09
N MET A 58 7.81 -30.26 0.61
CA MET A 58 7.38 -29.65 1.87
C MET A 58 6.03 -28.91 1.77
N ILE A 59 5.78 -28.18 0.68
CA ILE A 59 4.60 -27.30 0.52
C ILE A 59 3.42 -28.01 -0.16
N ILE A 60 3.69 -29.01 -1.01
CA ILE A 60 2.64 -29.71 -1.78
C ILE A 60 2.57 -31.17 -1.34
N GLY A 61 3.71 -31.87 -1.30
CA GLY A 61 3.75 -33.31 -1.00
C GLY A 61 3.26 -33.67 0.40
N ILE A 62 3.80 -33.03 1.44
CA ILE A 62 3.44 -33.28 2.84
C ILE A 62 1.97 -32.91 3.10
N PRO A 63 1.45 -31.75 2.69
CA PRO A 63 0.03 -31.45 2.81
C PRO A 63 -0.89 -32.44 2.09
N LEU A 64 -0.54 -32.85 0.87
CA LEU A 64 -1.30 -33.86 0.13
C LEU A 64 -1.33 -35.20 0.88
N TYR A 65 -0.19 -35.62 1.44
CA TYR A 65 -0.12 -36.78 2.31
C TYR A 65 -1.03 -36.63 3.53
N GLY A 66 -1.05 -35.46 4.18
CA GLY A 66 -1.96 -35.17 5.29
C GLY A 66 -3.44 -35.27 4.89
N MET A 67 -3.81 -34.74 3.72
CA MET A 67 -5.19 -34.81 3.20
C MET A 67 -5.61 -36.25 2.93
N VAL A 68 -4.71 -37.06 2.37
CA VAL A 68 -4.93 -38.50 2.15
C VAL A 68 -5.08 -39.24 3.49
N MET A 69 -4.19 -38.97 4.45
CA MET A 69 -4.25 -39.57 5.80
C MET A 69 -5.51 -39.19 6.58
N ALA A 70 -6.07 -38.00 6.33
CA ALA A 70 -7.32 -37.56 6.96
C ALA A 70 -8.52 -38.46 6.61
N TYR A 71 -8.47 -39.21 5.50
CA TYR A 71 -9.52 -40.18 5.16
C TYR A 71 -9.60 -41.32 6.19
N TRP A 72 -8.46 -41.76 6.74
CA TRP A 72 -8.39 -42.84 7.76
C TRP A 72 -8.23 -42.35 9.19
N THR A 73 -8.15 -41.03 9.40
CA THR A 73 -7.92 -40.45 10.73
C THR A 73 -9.14 -39.62 11.12
N PRO A 74 -10.11 -40.15 11.89
CA PRO A 74 -11.29 -39.38 12.27
C PRO A 74 -10.93 -38.14 13.08
N LEU A 75 -11.52 -36.98 12.73
CA LEU A 75 -11.31 -35.74 13.47
C LEU A 75 -12.09 -35.76 14.80
N GLN A 76 -11.37 -35.85 15.92
CA GLN A 76 -11.96 -35.63 17.23
C GLN A 76 -12.18 -34.13 17.49
N TRP A 77 -13.26 -33.78 18.19
CA TRP A 77 -13.58 -32.40 18.53
C TRP A 77 -12.46 -31.70 19.31
N LYS A 78 -11.85 -32.37 20.31
CA LYS A 78 -10.74 -31.82 21.09
C LYS A 78 -9.52 -31.50 20.21
N THR A 79 -9.23 -32.38 19.26
CA THR A 79 -8.16 -32.19 18.26
C THR A 79 -8.47 -31.05 17.30
N ALA A 80 -9.72 -30.88 16.88
CA ALA A 80 -10.14 -29.75 16.05
C ALA A 80 -9.93 -28.41 16.78
N VAL A 81 -10.37 -28.31 18.04
CA VAL A 81 -10.19 -27.12 18.89
C VAL A 81 -8.69 -26.83 19.09
N TRP A 82 -7.88 -27.85 19.36
CA TRP A 82 -6.44 -27.69 19.51
C TRP A 82 -5.75 -27.27 18.21
N ALA A 83 -6.08 -27.89 17.08
CA ALA A 83 -5.53 -27.51 15.77
C ALA A 83 -5.86 -26.05 15.44
N PHE A 84 -7.09 -25.61 15.75
CA PHE A 84 -7.51 -24.22 15.58
C PHE A 84 -6.76 -23.27 16.53
N ALA A 85 -6.67 -23.58 17.82
CA ALA A 85 -5.90 -22.77 18.76
C ALA A 85 -4.42 -22.66 18.34
N TYR A 86 -3.83 -23.78 17.93
CA TYR A 86 -2.43 -23.85 17.52
C TYR A 86 -2.19 -23.15 16.17
N TYR A 87 -3.18 -23.12 15.27
CA TYR A 87 -3.18 -22.26 14.09
C TYR A 87 -3.00 -20.79 14.48
N PHE A 88 -3.81 -20.27 15.43
CA PHE A 88 -3.65 -18.87 15.88
C PHE A 88 -2.30 -18.62 16.58
N MET A 89 -1.83 -19.55 17.42
CA MET A 89 -0.55 -19.40 18.11
C MET A 89 0.62 -19.34 17.12
N THR A 90 0.64 -20.23 16.13
CA THR A 90 1.71 -20.25 15.11
C THR A 90 1.57 -19.10 14.11
N GLY A 91 0.35 -18.69 13.78
CA GLY A 91 0.07 -17.45 13.07
C GLY A 91 0.61 -16.20 13.78
N LEU A 92 0.39 -16.07 15.10
CA LEU A 92 0.99 -15.00 15.91
C LEU A 92 2.52 -15.05 15.94
N GLY A 93 3.10 -16.25 15.87
CA GLY A 93 4.54 -16.43 15.70
C GLY A 93 5.08 -15.75 14.43
N ILE A 94 4.31 -15.78 13.34
CA ILE A 94 4.61 -15.07 12.10
C ILE A 94 4.28 -13.58 12.22
N THR A 95 3.02 -13.23 12.51
CA THR A 95 2.54 -11.84 12.44
C THR A 95 3.10 -10.95 13.56
N ALA A 96 3.07 -11.40 14.82
CA ALA A 96 3.64 -10.61 15.91
C ALA A 96 5.17 -10.77 15.97
N GLY A 97 5.66 -12.00 15.77
CA GLY A 97 7.09 -12.31 15.83
C GLY A 97 7.84 -11.90 14.56
N TYR A 98 7.80 -12.75 13.54
CA TYR A 98 8.68 -12.63 12.37
C TYR A 98 8.51 -11.30 11.66
N HIS A 99 7.26 -10.86 11.56
CA HIS A 99 6.86 -9.66 10.87
C HIS A 99 7.04 -8.39 11.70
N ARG A 100 6.19 -8.16 12.70
CA ARG A 100 6.17 -6.87 13.43
C ARG A 100 7.35 -6.70 14.39
N LEU A 101 7.81 -7.75 15.08
CA LEU A 101 8.93 -7.67 16.02
C LEU A 101 10.29 -7.69 15.29
N TRP A 102 10.55 -8.70 14.47
CA TRP A 102 11.89 -8.88 13.88
C TRP A 102 12.07 -8.21 12.52
N ALA A 103 11.09 -8.26 11.60
CA ALA A 103 11.28 -7.62 10.29
C ALA A 103 11.18 -6.09 10.36
N HIS A 104 10.21 -5.56 11.11
CA HIS A 104 9.92 -4.12 11.17
C HIS A 104 10.32 -3.42 12.46
N SER A 105 10.69 -4.17 13.51
CA SER A 105 11.02 -3.62 14.82
C SER A 105 9.97 -2.64 15.33
N SER A 106 8.69 -2.96 15.13
CA SER A 106 7.55 -2.11 15.47
C SER A 106 7.26 -2.08 16.98
N TYR A 107 7.86 -2.99 17.74
CA TYR A 107 7.83 -3.01 19.19
C TYR A 107 9.03 -3.81 19.75
N SER A 108 9.24 -3.72 21.06
CA SER A 108 10.23 -4.48 21.81
C SER A 108 9.55 -5.54 22.68
N ALA A 109 10.21 -6.67 22.92
CA ALA A 109 9.64 -7.81 23.66
C ALA A 109 10.64 -8.36 24.68
N THR A 110 10.13 -8.82 25.82
CA THR A 110 10.92 -9.53 26.83
C THR A 110 11.37 -10.90 26.31
N THR A 111 12.45 -11.44 26.89
CA THR A 111 13.01 -12.74 26.52
C THR A 111 11.98 -13.88 26.49
N PRO A 112 11.07 -14.03 27.48
CA PRO A 112 10.04 -15.08 27.43
C PRO A 112 9.12 -14.95 26.22
N LEU A 113 8.68 -13.73 25.90
CA LEU A 113 7.81 -13.49 24.73
C LEU A 113 8.57 -13.75 23.42
N LYS A 114 9.83 -13.33 23.33
CA LYS A 114 10.69 -13.63 22.16
C LYS A 114 10.86 -15.14 21.95
N LEU A 115 11.12 -15.90 23.01
CA LEU A 115 11.26 -17.36 22.93
C LEU A 115 9.96 -18.04 22.49
N PHE A 116 8.82 -17.61 23.05
CA PHE A 116 7.50 -18.07 22.64
C PHE A 116 7.25 -17.83 21.14
N LEU A 117 7.44 -16.58 20.68
CA LEU A 117 7.23 -16.22 19.27
C LEU A 117 8.20 -16.94 18.33
N ALA A 118 9.46 -17.15 18.76
CA ALA A 118 10.45 -17.87 17.97
C ALA A 118 10.08 -19.36 17.80
N ALA A 119 9.57 -19.99 18.87
CA ALA A 119 9.09 -21.37 18.85
C ALA A 119 7.81 -21.51 18.01
N MET A 120 6.83 -20.65 18.22
CA MET A 120 5.56 -20.67 17.48
C MET A 120 5.75 -20.38 15.99
N GLY A 121 6.57 -19.38 15.63
CA GLY A 121 6.89 -19.08 14.23
C GLY A 121 7.68 -20.22 13.57
N GLY A 122 8.56 -20.90 14.32
CA GLY A 122 9.20 -22.13 13.83
C GLY A 122 8.20 -23.24 13.54
N GLY A 123 7.11 -23.31 14.31
CA GLY A 123 6.00 -24.24 14.08
C GLY A 123 5.14 -23.92 12.85
N ALA A 124 5.23 -22.72 12.26
CA ALA A 124 4.55 -22.36 11.02
C ALA A 124 5.28 -22.84 9.75
N VAL A 125 6.58 -23.17 9.87
CA VAL A 125 7.40 -23.77 8.79
C VAL A 125 7.53 -22.85 7.56
N GLU A 126 7.94 -21.60 7.79
CA GLU A 126 8.10 -20.58 6.74
C GLU A 126 9.54 -20.06 6.59
N GLY A 127 10.53 -20.88 6.93
CA GLY A 127 11.92 -20.47 7.07
C GLY A 127 12.27 -19.94 8.48
N SER A 128 13.56 -19.76 8.75
CA SER A 128 14.03 -19.20 10.03
C SER A 128 13.66 -17.71 10.14
N ILE A 129 13.57 -17.17 11.36
CA ILE A 129 13.33 -15.74 11.62
C ILE A 129 14.27 -14.89 10.75
N ARG A 130 15.55 -15.25 10.78
CA ARG A 130 16.62 -14.54 10.07
C ARG A 130 16.38 -14.46 8.56
N TRP A 131 15.97 -15.57 7.96
CA TRP A 131 15.73 -15.68 6.52
C TRP A 131 14.44 -14.96 6.12
N TRP A 132 13.36 -15.21 6.87
CA TRP A 132 12.05 -14.62 6.63
C TRP A 132 12.11 -13.09 6.74
N ALA A 133 12.68 -12.57 7.83
CA ALA A 133 12.79 -11.13 8.04
C ALA A 133 13.69 -10.43 7.01
N ARG A 134 14.78 -11.06 6.58
CA ARG A 134 15.63 -10.54 5.49
C ARG A 134 14.83 -10.37 4.20
N ASP A 135 14.13 -11.42 3.79
CA ASP A 135 13.39 -11.44 2.52
C ASP A 135 12.17 -10.52 2.59
N HIS A 136 11.52 -10.43 3.75
CA HIS A 136 10.44 -9.48 3.97
C HIS A 136 10.90 -8.02 3.93
N ARG A 137 12.05 -7.69 4.55
CA ARG A 137 12.66 -6.36 4.39
C ARG A 137 13.01 -6.08 2.93
N ALA A 138 13.50 -7.08 2.20
CA ALA A 138 13.82 -6.92 0.77
C ALA A 138 12.56 -6.67 -0.05
N HIS A 139 11.47 -7.37 0.26
CA HIS A 139 10.16 -7.13 -0.32
C HIS A 139 9.72 -5.68 -0.12
N HIS A 140 9.69 -5.14 1.10
CA HIS A 140 9.31 -3.73 1.34
C HIS A 140 10.21 -2.73 0.62
N ARG A 141 11.52 -2.96 0.60
CA ARG A 141 12.48 -2.02 0.00
C ARG A 141 12.40 -2.01 -1.53
N TYR A 142 12.04 -3.14 -2.12
CA TYR A 142 12.09 -3.35 -3.57
C TYR A 142 10.75 -3.80 -4.14
N THR A 143 9.64 -3.47 -3.46
CA THR A 143 8.27 -3.90 -3.79
C THR A 143 8.02 -3.75 -5.28
N ASP A 144 7.44 -4.78 -5.89
CA ASP A 144 7.08 -4.80 -7.31
C ASP A 144 8.25 -4.65 -8.29
N THR A 145 9.49 -4.86 -7.86
CA THR A 145 10.66 -4.92 -8.78
C THR A 145 11.19 -6.35 -8.93
N ASP A 146 12.14 -6.55 -9.85
CA ASP A 146 12.80 -7.86 -9.99
C ASP A 146 13.61 -8.29 -8.76
N LYS A 147 13.93 -7.34 -7.87
CA LYS A 147 14.65 -7.59 -6.62
C LYS A 147 13.74 -8.03 -5.47
N ASP A 148 12.43 -7.92 -5.63
CA ASP A 148 11.45 -8.45 -4.69
C ASP A 148 11.37 -9.99 -4.81
N PRO A 149 11.65 -10.74 -3.72
CA PRO A 149 11.70 -12.19 -3.75
C PRO A 149 10.37 -12.84 -4.16
N TYR A 150 9.24 -12.20 -3.89
CA TYR A 150 7.90 -12.74 -4.18
C TYR A 150 7.00 -11.74 -4.90
N SER A 151 7.61 -10.91 -5.76
CA SER A 151 6.95 -9.89 -6.57
C SER A 151 5.68 -10.39 -7.26
N VAL A 152 4.58 -9.67 -7.04
CA VAL A 152 3.29 -9.94 -7.69
C VAL A 152 3.33 -9.72 -9.21
N ARG A 153 4.31 -8.95 -9.72
CA ARG A 153 4.49 -8.73 -11.16
C ARG A 153 4.80 -10.02 -11.94
N LYS A 154 5.28 -11.07 -11.24
CA LYS A 154 5.51 -12.40 -11.82
C LYS A 154 4.24 -13.26 -11.89
N GLY A 155 3.10 -12.72 -11.46
CA GLY A 155 1.79 -13.35 -11.52
C GLY A 155 1.30 -13.88 -10.17
N LEU A 156 -0.02 -14.00 -10.02
CA LEU A 156 -0.69 -14.37 -8.77
C LEU A 156 -0.20 -15.71 -8.19
N LEU A 157 -0.08 -16.75 -9.04
CA LEU A 157 0.40 -18.07 -8.59
C LEU A 157 1.86 -18.02 -8.15
N TYR A 158 2.68 -17.19 -8.81
CA TYR A 158 4.07 -17.01 -8.42
C TYR A 158 4.16 -16.37 -7.03
N SER A 159 3.46 -15.27 -6.79
CA SER A 159 3.52 -14.57 -5.50
C SER A 159 2.81 -15.33 -4.37
N HIS A 160 1.84 -16.21 -4.68
CA HIS A 160 1.24 -17.09 -3.68
C HIS A 160 2.26 -18.14 -3.20
N PHE A 161 2.65 -19.09 -4.05
CA PHE A 161 3.57 -20.17 -3.66
C PHE A 161 4.68 -20.47 -4.67
N GLY A 162 4.59 -19.97 -5.91
CA GLY A 162 5.59 -20.22 -6.95
C GLY A 162 6.99 -19.74 -6.56
N TRP A 163 7.10 -18.64 -5.83
CA TRP A 163 8.36 -18.11 -5.31
C TRP A 163 9.11 -19.09 -4.40
N MET A 164 8.39 -20.00 -3.73
CA MET A 164 8.98 -21.07 -2.90
C MET A 164 9.36 -22.31 -3.72
N VAL A 165 8.49 -22.73 -4.64
CA VAL A 165 8.69 -23.98 -5.40
C VAL A 165 9.58 -23.83 -6.63
N MET A 166 9.86 -22.59 -7.06
CA MET A 166 10.82 -22.28 -8.11
C MET A 166 12.17 -21.88 -7.48
N LYS A 167 13.27 -22.28 -8.10
CA LYS A 167 14.61 -21.84 -7.69
C LYS A 167 14.77 -20.36 -7.97
N GLN A 168 15.16 -19.61 -6.95
CA GLN A 168 15.50 -18.21 -7.07
C GLN A 168 17.02 -18.03 -7.21
N ASN A 169 17.45 -16.98 -7.91
CA ASN A 169 18.86 -16.59 -7.92
C ASN A 169 19.13 -15.64 -6.73
N PRO A 170 19.91 -16.06 -5.72
CA PRO A 170 20.18 -15.23 -4.56
C PRO A 170 20.89 -13.91 -4.91
N LYS A 171 21.57 -13.83 -6.06
CA LYS A 171 22.22 -12.60 -6.53
C LYS A 171 21.22 -11.54 -7.01
N ARG A 172 19.99 -11.95 -7.37
CA ARG A 172 18.93 -11.04 -7.85
C ARG A 172 18.05 -10.50 -6.72
N ILE A 173 17.99 -11.19 -5.58
CA ILE A 173 17.21 -10.74 -4.42
C ILE A 173 17.86 -9.47 -3.84
N GLY A 174 17.03 -8.47 -3.54
CA GLY A 174 17.48 -7.21 -2.97
C GLY A 174 18.19 -7.38 -1.63
N ARG A 175 19.25 -6.59 -1.41
CA ARG A 175 19.99 -6.59 -0.14
C ARG A 175 19.36 -5.63 0.86
N THR A 176 19.30 -6.08 2.12
CA THR A 176 18.83 -5.32 3.27
C THR A 176 19.79 -5.47 4.44
N ASP A 177 19.79 -4.48 5.33
CA ASP A 177 20.51 -4.58 6.58
C ASP A 177 19.80 -5.59 7.49
N ILE A 178 20.60 -6.45 8.12
CA ILE A 178 20.19 -7.56 8.97
C ILE A 178 21.14 -7.70 10.17
N THR A 179 21.88 -6.63 10.48
CA THR A 179 22.87 -6.60 11.57
C THR A 179 22.19 -6.88 12.91
N ASP A 180 21.07 -6.22 13.18
CA ASP A 180 20.22 -6.45 14.34
C ASP A 180 19.77 -7.91 14.50
N LEU A 181 19.42 -8.59 13.39
CA LEU A 181 19.03 -10.01 13.39
C LEU A 181 20.22 -10.94 13.70
N ASN A 182 21.44 -10.54 13.39
CA ASN A 182 22.65 -11.29 13.71
C ASN A 182 23.11 -11.06 15.15
N GLU A 183 22.70 -9.95 15.75
CA GLU A 183 23.03 -9.59 17.13
C GLU A 183 22.02 -10.16 18.13
N ASP A 184 20.78 -10.46 17.73
CA ASP A 184 19.79 -11.11 18.60
C ASP A 184 20.11 -12.62 18.81
N PRO A 185 20.48 -13.05 20.03
CA PRO A 185 20.89 -14.44 20.28
C PRO A 185 19.78 -15.46 20.04
N ILE A 186 18.50 -15.08 20.21
CA ILE A 186 17.36 -15.97 19.99
C ILE A 186 17.19 -16.22 18.50
N VAL A 187 17.33 -15.18 17.68
CA VAL A 187 17.27 -15.27 16.22
C VAL A 187 18.39 -16.17 15.69
N VAL A 188 19.61 -15.96 16.18
CA VAL A 188 20.77 -16.77 15.78
C VAL A 188 20.61 -18.23 16.23
N TRP A 189 20.18 -18.46 17.48
CA TRP A 189 19.91 -19.81 17.98
C TRP A 189 18.85 -20.52 17.15
N GLN A 190 17.75 -19.83 16.85
CA GLN A 190 16.64 -20.38 16.08
C GLN A 190 17.06 -20.71 14.66
N HIS A 191 17.86 -19.85 14.02
CA HIS A 191 18.39 -20.08 12.68
C HIS A 191 19.31 -21.30 12.63
N ARG A 192 20.22 -21.44 13.60
CA ARG A 192 21.14 -22.61 13.70
C ARG A 192 20.41 -23.92 13.98
N ASN A 193 19.30 -23.87 14.71
CA ASN A 193 18.52 -25.05 15.10
C ASN A 193 17.22 -25.19 14.31
N TYR A 194 17.07 -24.47 13.19
CA TYR A 194 15.77 -24.28 12.53
C TYR A 194 15.04 -25.60 12.21
N ILE A 195 15.76 -26.58 11.66
CA ILE A 195 15.18 -27.89 11.33
C ILE A 195 14.66 -28.62 12.58
N LYS A 196 15.40 -28.55 13.70
CA LYS A 196 14.95 -29.11 14.98
C LYS A 196 13.71 -28.38 15.47
N THR A 197 13.69 -27.04 15.40
CA THR A 197 12.53 -26.24 15.80
C THR A 197 11.29 -26.58 14.97
N VAL A 198 11.44 -26.74 13.65
CA VAL A 198 10.35 -27.12 12.74
C VAL A 198 9.80 -28.51 13.08
N ILE A 199 10.66 -29.51 13.26
CA ILE A 199 10.21 -30.87 13.59
C ILE A 199 9.51 -30.87 14.95
N THR A 200 10.11 -30.24 15.95
CA THR A 200 9.58 -30.22 17.31
C THR A 200 8.29 -29.42 17.40
N MET A 201 8.27 -28.16 16.97
CA MET A 201 7.10 -27.28 17.13
C MET A 201 6.06 -27.49 16.03
N GLY A 202 6.48 -27.83 14.80
CA GLY A 202 5.56 -28.07 13.70
C GLY A 202 4.78 -29.38 13.87
N MET A 203 5.46 -30.47 14.28
CA MET A 203 4.90 -31.82 14.21
C MET A 203 4.81 -32.52 15.57
N ILE A 204 5.92 -32.58 16.32
CA ILE A 204 5.97 -33.38 17.56
C ILE A 204 5.11 -32.77 18.65
N PHE A 205 5.24 -31.47 18.92
CA PHE A 205 4.51 -30.78 19.97
C PHE A 205 2.99 -30.90 19.82
N PRO A 206 2.36 -30.55 18.68
CA PRO A 206 0.92 -30.69 18.54
C PRO A 206 0.47 -32.16 18.63
N MET A 207 1.26 -33.11 18.14
CA MET A 207 1.00 -34.55 18.29
C MET A 207 1.04 -34.99 19.76
N LEU A 208 2.05 -34.55 20.52
CA LEU A 208 2.19 -34.87 21.94
C LEU A 208 1.03 -34.31 22.76
N VAL A 209 0.57 -33.09 22.47
CA VAL A 209 -0.57 -32.49 23.19
C VAL A 209 -1.83 -33.33 23.00
N CYS A 210 -2.15 -33.75 21.77
CA CYS A 210 -3.32 -34.60 21.53
C CYS A 210 -3.15 -36.01 22.12
N GLY A 211 -1.97 -36.61 21.91
CA GLY A 211 -1.66 -37.97 22.33
C GLY A 211 -1.64 -38.15 23.85
N LEU A 212 -0.97 -37.25 24.57
CA LEU A 212 -0.90 -37.26 26.03
C LEU A 212 -2.17 -36.69 26.68
N GLY A 213 -2.82 -35.72 26.03
CA GLY A 213 -4.01 -35.06 26.58
C GLY A 213 -5.28 -35.89 26.49
N TRP A 214 -5.56 -36.50 25.34
CA TRP A 214 -6.78 -37.30 25.13
C TRP A 214 -6.59 -38.53 24.23
N GLY A 215 -5.36 -39.00 24.05
CA GLY A 215 -5.06 -40.26 23.36
C GLY A 215 -5.07 -40.18 21.83
N ASP A 216 -5.25 -39.00 21.23
CA ASP A 216 -5.39 -38.85 19.78
C ASP A 216 -4.06 -38.50 19.09
N TRP A 217 -3.13 -39.45 19.09
CA TRP A 217 -1.81 -39.29 18.48
C TRP A 217 -1.89 -38.99 16.99
N MET A 218 -2.67 -39.78 16.24
CA MET A 218 -2.77 -39.61 14.79
C MET A 218 -3.54 -38.35 14.41
N GLY A 219 -4.62 -38.00 15.10
CA GLY A 219 -5.31 -36.74 14.87
C GLY A 219 -4.41 -35.53 15.16
N GLY A 220 -3.59 -35.58 16.21
CA GLY A 220 -2.60 -34.56 16.49
C GLY A 220 -1.53 -34.42 15.40
N PHE A 221 -1.04 -35.53 14.85
CA PHE A 221 -0.08 -35.51 13.76
C PHE A 221 -0.68 -34.99 12.43
N VAL A 222 -1.87 -35.47 12.05
CA VAL A 222 -2.52 -35.13 10.77
C VAL A 222 -3.14 -33.72 10.82
N TYR A 223 -4.02 -33.46 11.78
CA TYR A 223 -4.80 -32.22 11.82
C TYR A 223 -4.03 -31.06 12.46
N ALA A 224 -3.49 -31.25 13.67
CA ALA A 224 -2.78 -30.19 14.38
C ALA A 224 -1.31 -30.00 13.91
N GLY A 225 -0.74 -31.03 13.30
CA GLY A 225 0.56 -31.00 12.61
C GLY A 225 0.42 -30.59 11.14
N ILE A 226 0.25 -31.57 10.25
CA ILE A 226 0.36 -31.40 8.79
C ILE A 226 -0.65 -30.38 8.23
N LEU A 227 -1.95 -30.62 8.43
CA LEU A 227 -2.98 -29.79 7.80
C LEU A 227 -3.02 -28.38 8.37
N ARG A 228 -2.76 -28.22 9.67
CA ARG A 228 -2.63 -26.90 10.28
C ARG A 228 -1.44 -26.12 9.72
N ILE A 229 -0.27 -26.75 9.54
CA ILE A 229 0.89 -26.10 8.87
C ILE A 229 0.49 -25.64 7.47
N PHE A 230 -0.16 -26.50 6.69
CA PHE A 230 -0.63 -26.15 5.36
C PHE A 230 -1.55 -24.92 5.38
N VAL A 231 -2.54 -24.89 6.26
CA VAL A 231 -3.49 -23.77 6.36
C VAL A 231 -2.79 -22.47 6.78
N VAL A 232 -1.84 -22.51 7.73
CA VAL A 232 -1.03 -21.33 8.09
C VAL A 232 -0.22 -20.83 6.89
N GLN A 233 0.45 -21.73 6.16
CA GLN A 233 1.23 -21.35 4.98
C GLN A 233 0.37 -20.71 3.89
N GLN A 234 -0.80 -21.30 3.57
CA GLN A 234 -1.70 -20.71 2.57
C GLN A 234 -2.23 -19.35 3.02
N ALA A 235 -2.53 -19.19 4.32
CA ALA A 235 -2.90 -17.90 4.89
C ALA A 235 -1.76 -16.87 4.71
N THR A 236 -0.52 -17.20 5.06
CA THR A 236 0.61 -16.27 4.88
C THR A 236 0.86 -15.94 3.40
N PHE A 237 0.74 -16.94 2.51
CA PHE A 237 0.90 -16.77 1.07
C PHE A 237 -0.18 -15.87 0.45
N CYS A 238 -1.39 -15.80 1.04
CA CYS A 238 -2.40 -14.81 0.68
C CYS A 238 -1.94 -13.36 0.90
N VAL A 239 -1.03 -13.10 1.84
CA VAL A 239 -0.46 -11.75 2.05
C VAL A 239 0.33 -11.31 0.82
N ASN A 240 1.24 -12.17 0.34
CA ASN A 240 2.07 -11.87 -0.83
C ASN A 240 1.29 -11.83 -2.15
N SER A 241 0.11 -12.44 -2.19
CA SER A 241 -0.72 -12.59 -3.39
C SER A 241 -1.99 -11.74 -3.34
N LEU A 242 -3.00 -12.18 -2.60
CA LEU A 242 -4.29 -11.50 -2.51
C LEU A 242 -4.16 -10.08 -1.97
N ALA A 243 -3.29 -9.81 -1.01
CA ALA A 243 -3.10 -8.46 -0.47
C ALA A 243 -2.33 -7.52 -1.44
N HIS A 244 -1.84 -8.04 -2.56
CA HIS A 244 -1.28 -7.27 -3.68
C HIS A 244 -2.20 -7.25 -4.91
N TRP A 245 -3.40 -7.86 -4.84
CA TRP A 245 -4.32 -7.99 -5.98
C TRP A 245 -5.72 -7.45 -5.68
N LEU A 246 -6.25 -7.72 -4.49
CA LEU A 246 -7.62 -7.39 -4.11
C LEU A 246 -7.64 -6.25 -3.11
N GLY A 247 -8.61 -5.36 -3.24
CA GLY A 247 -8.87 -4.29 -2.28
C GLY A 247 -8.49 -2.90 -2.76
N ASP A 248 -8.46 -1.98 -1.80
CA ASP A 248 -8.29 -0.55 -2.03
C ASP A 248 -6.87 -0.08 -1.74
N GLN A 249 -6.51 1.08 -2.29
CA GLN A 249 -5.26 1.77 -2.00
C GLN A 249 -5.56 3.14 -1.41
N PRO A 250 -5.88 3.20 -0.10
CA PRO A 250 -6.27 4.44 0.57
C PRO A 250 -5.11 5.36 0.93
N PHE A 251 -3.85 4.90 0.92
CA PHE A 251 -2.69 5.70 1.33
C PHE A 251 -1.71 5.97 0.18
N ASP A 252 -1.36 4.95 -0.60
CA ASP A 252 -0.46 5.09 -1.76
C ASP A 252 -0.78 4.03 -2.82
N ASP A 253 -0.66 4.36 -4.11
CA ASP A 253 -0.94 3.47 -5.25
C ASP A 253 0.24 3.31 -6.22
N ARG A 254 1.44 3.78 -5.83
CA ARG A 254 2.67 3.60 -6.63
C ARG A 254 3.03 2.12 -6.81
N ASN A 255 2.73 1.32 -5.81
CA ASN A 255 2.95 -0.12 -5.79
C ASN A 255 1.61 -0.85 -5.61
N SER A 256 1.63 -2.17 -5.71
CA SER A 256 0.47 -3.07 -5.67
C SER A 256 -0.19 -3.41 -4.31
N PRO A 257 0.38 -3.15 -3.12
CA PRO A 257 -0.27 -3.46 -1.84
C PRO A 257 -1.65 -2.83 -1.70
N ARG A 258 -2.60 -3.57 -1.16
CA ARG A 258 -4.02 -3.20 -1.03
C ARG A 258 -4.59 -3.57 0.34
N ASP A 259 -5.53 -2.76 0.79
CA ASP A 259 -6.33 -3.00 1.98
C ASP A 259 -7.58 -3.80 1.60
N HIS A 260 -7.77 -4.98 2.19
CA HIS A 260 -8.92 -5.83 1.93
C HIS A 260 -9.36 -6.62 3.17
N PHE A 261 -10.61 -6.41 3.59
CA PHE A 261 -11.16 -7.00 4.83
C PHE A 261 -11.17 -8.53 4.83
N ILE A 262 -11.60 -9.18 3.73
CA ILE A 262 -11.62 -10.64 3.65
C ILE A 262 -10.19 -11.20 3.68
N THR A 263 -9.26 -10.52 3.01
CA THR A 263 -7.83 -10.88 3.10
C THR A 263 -7.38 -10.78 4.55
N ALA A 264 -7.75 -9.72 5.28
CA ALA A 264 -7.39 -9.58 6.69
C ALA A 264 -7.94 -10.69 7.59
N ILE A 265 -9.14 -11.23 7.31
CA ILE A 265 -9.67 -12.40 8.02
C ILE A 265 -8.79 -13.62 7.77
N VAL A 266 -8.49 -13.90 6.50
CA VAL A 266 -7.68 -15.06 6.09
C VAL A 266 -6.26 -14.97 6.63
N THR A 267 -5.72 -13.76 6.77
CA THR A 267 -4.32 -13.51 7.12
C THR A 267 -4.10 -12.98 8.54
N LEU A 268 -5.06 -13.18 9.46
CA LEU A 268 -4.93 -12.77 10.87
C LEU A 268 -4.61 -11.28 11.09
N GLY A 269 -5.18 -10.41 10.26
CA GLY A 269 -5.03 -8.96 10.31
C GLY A 269 -4.07 -8.37 9.30
N GLU A 270 -3.33 -9.21 8.56
CA GLU A 270 -2.28 -8.76 7.64
C GLU A 270 -2.80 -8.21 6.29
N GLY A 271 -4.13 -8.22 6.09
CA GLY A 271 -4.78 -7.80 4.84
C GLY A 271 -4.99 -6.29 4.68
N TYR A 272 -4.67 -5.46 5.68
CA TYR A 272 -4.56 -4.00 5.52
C TYR A 272 -3.15 -3.66 5.02
N HIS A 273 -2.84 -4.17 3.82
CA HIS A 273 -1.48 -4.23 3.32
C HIS A 273 -1.02 -2.92 2.67
N ASN A 274 -1.95 -2.08 2.21
CA ASN A 274 -1.63 -0.74 1.73
C ASN A 274 -1.16 0.15 2.89
N PHE A 275 -1.88 0.11 4.02
CA PHE A 275 -1.43 0.79 5.25
C PHE A 275 -0.06 0.27 5.68
N HIS A 276 0.11 -1.05 5.72
CA HIS A 276 1.34 -1.68 6.17
C HIS A 276 2.56 -1.29 5.31
N HIS A 277 2.42 -1.24 3.98
CA HIS A 277 3.54 -0.85 3.10
C HIS A 277 3.88 0.63 3.19
N GLU A 278 2.89 1.50 3.44
CA GLU A 278 3.13 2.94 3.63
C GLU A 278 3.74 3.25 5.00
N PHE A 279 3.29 2.54 6.06
CA PHE A 279 3.68 2.78 7.45
C PHE A 279 4.27 1.52 8.12
N PRO A 280 5.36 0.95 7.60
CA PRO A 280 5.84 -0.40 7.97
C PRO A 280 6.26 -0.54 9.43
N SER A 281 6.66 0.55 10.09
CA SER A 281 7.08 0.54 11.50
C SER A 281 5.92 0.70 12.49
N ASP A 282 4.67 0.90 12.06
CA ASP A 282 3.53 0.83 12.97
C ASP A 282 3.35 -0.62 13.45
N TYR A 283 3.07 -0.83 14.74
CA TYR A 283 2.78 -2.18 15.23
C TYR A 283 1.40 -2.69 14.82
N ARG A 284 0.55 -1.83 14.24
CA ARG A 284 -0.80 -2.15 13.77
C ARG A 284 -0.82 -2.22 12.25
N ASN A 285 -1.55 -3.18 11.70
CA ASN A 285 -1.98 -3.08 10.30
C ASN A 285 -3.38 -2.47 10.22
N ALA A 286 -4.24 -2.77 11.20
CA ALA A 286 -5.55 -2.15 11.35
C ALA A 286 -5.51 -0.98 12.35
N ILE A 287 -5.67 0.25 11.86
CA ILE A 287 -5.63 1.45 12.72
C ILE A 287 -6.96 1.79 13.40
N THR A 288 -8.09 1.32 12.88
CA THR A 288 -9.41 1.53 13.53
C THR A 288 -9.72 0.39 14.49
N TRP A 289 -10.57 0.68 15.49
CA TRP A 289 -10.87 -0.28 16.55
C TRP A 289 -11.68 -1.49 16.07
N HIS A 290 -12.57 -1.31 15.08
CA HIS A 290 -13.44 -2.35 14.54
C HIS A 290 -12.80 -3.17 13.42
N GLN A 291 -11.66 -2.73 12.86
CA GLN A 291 -10.93 -3.50 11.86
C GLN A 291 -10.29 -4.74 12.49
N TYR A 292 -10.51 -5.89 11.85
CA TYR A 292 -10.01 -7.20 12.29
C TYR A 292 -8.47 -7.26 12.25
N ASP A 293 -7.82 -7.28 13.41
CA ASP A 293 -6.38 -7.48 13.57
C ASP A 293 -6.12 -8.11 14.95
N PRO A 294 -6.24 -9.45 15.07
CA PRO A 294 -5.98 -10.15 16.33
C PRO A 294 -4.53 -9.98 16.81
N THR A 295 -3.60 -9.76 15.89
CA THR A 295 -2.18 -9.54 16.19
C THR A 295 -1.96 -8.23 16.95
N LYS A 296 -2.58 -7.13 16.51
CA LYS A 296 -2.57 -5.83 17.23
C LYS A 296 -3.05 -6.00 18.67
N TRP A 297 -4.19 -6.67 18.86
CA TRP A 297 -4.77 -6.83 20.19
C TRP A 297 -3.92 -7.73 21.09
N SER A 298 -3.30 -8.76 20.52
CA SER A 298 -2.36 -9.62 21.25
C SER A 298 -1.13 -8.85 21.71
N ILE A 299 -0.50 -8.04 20.84
CA ILE A 299 0.65 -7.19 21.19
C ILE A 299 0.24 -6.14 22.24
N TRP A 300 -0.93 -5.52 22.09
CA TRP A 300 -1.45 -4.57 23.07
C TRP A 300 -1.67 -5.22 24.45
N MET A 301 -2.23 -6.44 24.49
CA MET A 301 -2.42 -7.19 25.74
C MET A 301 -1.08 -7.54 26.38
N TRP A 302 -0.09 -8.00 25.61
CA TRP A 302 1.26 -8.25 26.11
C TRP A 302 1.92 -6.98 26.64
N LYS A 303 1.61 -5.81 26.08
CA LYS A 303 2.05 -4.53 26.66
C LYS A 303 1.45 -4.30 28.04
N GLN A 304 0.16 -4.55 28.23
CA GLN A 304 -0.48 -4.41 29.55
C GLN A 304 0.12 -5.38 30.58
N LEU A 305 0.58 -6.55 30.14
CA LEU A 305 1.23 -7.56 30.97
C LEU A 305 2.73 -7.32 31.17
N GLY A 306 3.31 -6.24 30.60
CA GLY A 306 4.75 -5.95 30.67
C GLY A 306 5.65 -6.89 29.84
N LEU A 307 5.08 -7.67 28.93
CA LEU A 307 5.81 -8.58 28.04
C LEU A 307 6.26 -7.91 26.73
N ALA A 308 5.53 -6.87 26.31
CA ALA A 308 5.87 -6.03 25.15
C ALA A 308 5.99 -4.55 25.58
N TYR A 309 6.86 -3.80 24.93
CA TYR A 309 7.11 -2.38 25.23
C TYR A 309 7.55 -1.65 23.96
N ASP A 310 7.70 -0.32 24.01
CA ASP A 310 8.08 0.53 22.87
C ASP A 310 7.23 0.34 21.60
N LEU A 311 5.92 0.11 21.75
CA LEU A 311 5.00 -0.04 20.61
C LEU A 311 4.99 1.25 19.78
N LYS A 312 5.48 1.17 18.55
CA LYS A 312 5.56 2.28 17.61
C LYS A 312 4.22 2.49 16.91
N GLN A 313 3.77 3.74 16.87
CA GLN A 313 2.58 4.16 16.15
C GLN A 313 2.90 5.41 15.36
N PHE A 314 2.45 5.48 14.12
CA PHE A 314 2.52 6.73 13.37
C PHE A 314 1.52 7.75 13.93
N LYS A 315 1.92 9.02 13.87
CA LYS A 315 1.04 10.13 14.27
C LYS A 315 -0.18 10.14 13.35
N SER A 316 -1.37 10.26 13.93
CA SER A 316 -2.63 10.28 13.17
C SER A 316 -2.65 11.33 12.06
N ASN A 317 -2.01 12.48 12.29
CA ASN A 317 -1.89 13.53 11.28
C ASN A 317 -1.15 13.07 10.00
N GLU A 318 -0.08 12.28 10.13
CA GLU A 318 0.67 11.80 8.96
C GLU A 318 -0.11 10.73 8.19
N ILE A 319 -0.86 9.89 8.91
CA ILE A 319 -1.77 8.90 8.31
C ILE A 319 -2.89 9.60 7.54
N GLU A 320 -3.53 10.61 8.14
CA GLU A 320 -4.62 11.35 7.48
C GLU A 320 -4.11 12.20 6.31
N LYS A 321 -2.89 12.76 6.39
CA LYS A 321 -2.26 13.42 5.22
C LYS A 321 -2.18 12.47 4.03
N GLY A 322 -1.65 11.26 4.22
CA GLY A 322 -1.56 10.26 3.15
C GLY A 322 -2.93 9.92 2.56
N ARG A 323 -3.93 9.72 3.43
CA ARG A 323 -5.31 9.44 3.00
C ARG A 323 -5.91 10.60 2.19
N VAL A 324 -5.76 11.84 2.67
CA VAL A 324 -6.27 13.03 1.97
C VAL A 324 -5.57 13.24 0.63
N GLN A 325 -4.25 13.05 0.57
CA GLN A 325 -3.48 13.12 -0.68
C GLN A 325 -3.97 12.11 -1.71
N GLN A 326 -4.21 10.87 -1.27
CA GLN A 326 -4.70 9.81 -2.16
C GLN A 326 -6.15 10.03 -2.60
N LEU A 327 -7.01 10.55 -1.71
CA LEU A 327 -8.36 10.98 -2.08
C LEU A 327 -8.34 12.16 -3.06
N GLN A 328 -7.46 13.14 -2.86
CA GLN A 328 -7.30 14.27 -3.78
C GLN A 328 -6.86 13.79 -5.16
N LYS A 329 -5.91 12.86 -5.24
CA LYS A 329 -5.50 12.23 -6.51
C LYS A 329 -6.68 11.58 -7.24
N LYS A 330 -7.49 10.78 -6.53
CA LYS A 330 -8.70 10.15 -7.11
C LYS A 330 -9.72 11.20 -7.55
N LEU A 331 -9.88 12.28 -6.78
CA LEU A 331 -10.76 13.39 -7.12
C LEU A 331 -10.28 14.11 -8.39
N ASP A 332 -8.98 14.36 -8.51
CA ASP A 332 -8.36 14.99 -9.69
C ASP A 332 -8.58 14.13 -10.95
N GLN A 333 -8.36 12.81 -10.83
CA GLN A 333 -8.62 11.86 -11.92
C GLN A 333 -10.09 11.89 -12.36
N LYS A 334 -11.03 11.86 -11.41
CA LYS A 334 -12.47 11.97 -11.70
C LYS A 334 -12.82 13.34 -12.29
N ARG A 335 -12.20 14.41 -11.81
CA ARG A 335 -12.38 15.77 -12.33
C ARG A 335 -11.94 15.86 -13.79
N ALA A 336 -10.85 15.20 -14.16
CA ALA A 336 -10.31 15.20 -15.52
C ALA A 336 -11.25 14.57 -16.57
N THR A 337 -12.18 13.70 -16.17
CA THR A 337 -13.15 13.08 -17.09
C THR A 337 -14.40 13.91 -17.34
N LEU A 338 -14.59 15.02 -16.60
CA LEU A 338 -15.78 15.86 -16.69
C LEU A 338 -15.54 17.06 -17.61
N ASN A 339 -16.60 17.49 -18.33
CA ASN A 339 -16.58 18.72 -19.10
C ASN A 339 -16.78 19.93 -18.16
N TRP A 340 -15.73 20.73 -18.00
CA TRP A 340 -15.75 21.96 -17.22
C TRP A 340 -15.83 23.22 -18.09
N GLY A 341 -16.19 23.10 -19.37
CA GLY A 341 -16.16 24.20 -20.33
C GLY A 341 -14.76 24.72 -20.65
N ILE A 342 -14.70 25.76 -21.48
CA ILE A 342 -13.44 26.40 -21.90
C ILE A 342 -12.86 27.18 -20.70
N PRO A 343 -11.57 26.98 -20.34
CA PRO A 343 -10.89 27.77 -19.31
C PRO A 343 -10.96 29.27 -19.60
N LEU A 344 -11.15 30.09 -18.56
CA LEU A 344 -11.34 31.54 -18.72
C LEU A 344 -10.15 32.24 -19.39
N GLU A 345 -8.93 31.75 -19.15
CA GLU A 345 -7.72 32.27 -19.81
C GLU A 345 -7.70 32.03 -21.33
N GLN A 346 -8.44 31.02 -21.82
CA GLN A 346 -8.53 30.68 -23.24
C GLN A 346 -9.69 31.39 -23.95
N LEU A 347 -10.57 32.06 -23.20
CA LEU A 347 -11.71 32.77 -23.77
C LEU A 347 -11.29 34.12 -24.37
N PRO A 348 -11.85 34.49 -25.54
CA PRO A 348 -11.62 35.80 -26.13
C PRO A 348 -12.17 36.91 -25.24
N ILE A 349 -11.51 38.07 -25.27
CA ILE A 349 -11.99 39.29 -24.61
C ILE A 349 -12.87 40.03 -25.61
N ILE A 350 -14.13 40.27 -25.25
CA ILE A 350 -15.14 40.90 -26.10
C ILE A 350 -15.56 42.23 -25.46
N SER A 351 -15.68 43.30 -26.24
CA SER A 351 -16.17 44.58 -25.72
C SER A 351 -17.68 44.51 -25.44
N TRP A 352 -18.20 45.42 -24.60
CA TRP A 352 -19.64 45.48 -24.36
C TRP A 352 -20.44 45.73 -25.65
N ASP A 353 -19.94 46.63 -26.51
CA ASP A 353 -20.60 46.96 -27.78
C ASP A 353 -20.63 45.78 -28.74
N ASP A 354 -19.53 45.02 -28.84
CA ASP A 354 -19.46 43.81 -29.66
C ASP A 354 -20.39 42.71 -29.12
N TYR A 355 -20.41 42.51 -27.80
CA TYR A 355 -21.30 41.56 -27.13
C TYR A 355 -22.78 41.86 -27.44
N VAL A 356 -23.20 43.13 -27.29
CA VAL A 356 -24.57 43.57 -27.57
C VAL A 356 -24.89 43.46 -29.06
N LYS A 357 -23.93 43.78 -29.92
CA LYS A 357 -24.09 43.66 -31.38
C LYS A 357 -24.29 42.21 -31.80
N GLU A 358 -23.44 41.29 -31.35
CA GLU A 358 -23.58 39.85 -31.64
C GLU A 358 -24.92 39.28 -31.16
N ALA A 359 -25.41 39.76 -30.01
CA ALA A 359 -26.73 39.37 -29.52
C ALA A 359 -27.88 39.89 -30.41
N LYS A 360 -27.78 41.12 -30.92
CA LYS A 360 -28.75 41.70 -31.88
C LYS A 360 -28.70 40.99 -33.24
N ASP A 361 -27.53 40.53 -33.65
CA ASP A 361 -27.30 39.79 -34.89
C ASP A 361 -27.79 38.32 -34.82
N GLY A 362 -28.42 37.93 -33.70
CA GLY A 362 -29.17 36.68 -33.56
C GLY A 362 -28.53 35.62 -32.67
N ARG A 363 -27.36 35.89 -32.07
CA ARG A 363 -26.76 34.97 -31.09
C ARG A 363 -27.46 35.10 -29.73
N ALA A 364 -27.77 33.98 -29.10
CA ALA A 364 -28.39 33.97 -27.78
C ALA A 364 -27.34 34.11 -26.67
N LEU A 365 -26.78 35.31 -26.49
CA LEU A 365 -25.69 35.55 -25.54
C LEU A 365 -26.16 36.20 -24.25
N VAL A 366 -25.74 35.65 -23.10
CA VAL A 366 -26.02 36.20 -21.76
C VAL A 366 -24.71 36.41 -21.00
N ALA A 367 -24.53 37.60 -20.43
CA ALA A 367 -23.41 37.89 -19.54
C ALA A 367 -23.78 37.57 -18.08
N VAL A 368 -22.94 36.81 -17.39
CA VAL A 368 -23.06 36.53 -15.95
C VAL A 368 -21.67 36.65 -15.33
N ALA A 369 -21.53 37.53 -14.34
CA ALA A 369 -20.29 37.90 -13.66
C ALA A 369 -19.14 38.19 -14.64
N GLY A 370 -19.41 39.00 -15.67
CA GLY A 370 -18.41 39.36 -16.68
C GLY A 370 -18.02 38.25 -17.66
N VAL A 371 -18.62 37.06 -17.59
CA VAL A 371 -18.41 35.96 -18.52
C VAL A 371 -19.60 35.83 -19.46
N ILE A 372 -19.31 35.71 -20.76
CA ILE A 372 -20.31 35.60 -21.83
C ILE A 372 -20.59 34.14 -22.10
N HIS A 373 -21.88 33.79 -22.09
CA HIS A 373 -22.36 32.44 -22.33
C HIS A 373 -23.30 32.41 -23.53
N ASP A 374 -23.11 31.42 -24.42
CA ASP A 374 -24.04 31.15 -25.51
C ASP A 374 -25.08 30.13 -25.05
N VAL A 375 -26.30 30.60 -24.81
CA VAL A 375 -27.38 29.79 -24.25
C VAL A 375 -28.37 29.32 -25.32
N GLY A 376 -28.07 29.51 -26.61
CA GLY A 376 -29.01 29.25 -27.71
C GLY A 376 -29.64 27.87 -27.68
N ASP A 377 -28.82 26.83 -27.56
CA ASP A 377 -29.29 25.45 -27.50
C ASP A 377 -30.06 25.14 -26.21
N PHE A 378 -29.78 25.88 -25.13
CA PHE A 378 -30.34 25.64 -23.79
C PHE A 378 -31.67 26.36 -23.54
N ILE A 379 -32.01 27.42 -24.30
CA ILE A 379 -33.23 28.21 -24.07
C ILE A 379 -34.49 27.35 -23.92
N LYS A 380 -34.62 26.32 -24.77
CA LYS A 380 -35.79 25.43 -24.77
C LYS A 380 -35.88 24.51 -23.55
N ASP A 381 -34.74 24.23 -22.93
CA ASP A 381 -34.58 23.31 -21.82
C ASP A 381 -34.45 24.05 -20.46
N HIS A 382 -34.46 25.39 -20.48
CA HIS A 382 -34.36 26.21 -19.29
C HIS A 382 -35.59 25.99 -18.36
N PRO A 383 -35.41 25.49 -17.12
CA PRO A 383 -36.52 25.14 -16.24
C PRO A 383 -37.41 26.31 -15.82
N GLY A 384 -36.87 27.54 -15.78
CA GLY A 384 -37.64 28.76 -15.53
C GLY A 384 -38.45 29.24 -16.73
N GLY A 385 -38.41 28.52 -17.86
CA GLY A 385 -39.11 28.85 -19.09
C GLY A 385 -38.33 29.78 -20.02
N LYS A 386 -38.73 29.77 -21.30
CA LYS A 386 -38.07 30.51 -22.40
C LYS A 386 -38.12 32.03 -22.20
N ALA A 387 -39.22 32.55 -21.65
CA ALA A 387 -39.42 33.99 -21.49
C ALA A 387 -38.38 34.62 -20.56
N LEU A 388 -38.06 33.96 -19.43
CA LEU A 388 -37.09 34.47 -18.47
C LEU A 388 -35.67 34.49 -19.03
N ILE A 389 -35.24 33.44 -19.71
CA ILE A 389 -33.90 33.40 -20.31
C ILE A 389 -33.78 34.36 -21.50
N ASN A 390 -34.81 34.49 -22.34
CA ASN A 390 -34.84 35.45 -23.44
C ASN A 390 -34.75 36.90 -22.95
N SER A 391 -35.30 37.20 -21.76
CA SER A 391 -35.23 38.55 -21.19
C SER A 391 -33.81 39.03 -20.87
N GLY A 392 -32.87 38.08 -20.70
CA GLY A 392 -31.46 38.32 -20.41
C GLY A 392 -30.54 38.32 -21.64
N ILE A 393 -31.04 38.02 -22.84
CA ILE A 393 -30.23 38.04 -24.07
C ILE A 393 -29.72 39.46 -24.34
N GLY A 394 -28.40 39.58 -24.58
CA GLY A 394 -27.72 40.85 -24.81
C GLY A 394 -27.60 41.75 -23.57
N LYS A 395 -27.85 41.21 -22.36
CA LYS A 395 -27.78 41.94 -21.08
C LYS A 395 -26.86 41.25 -20.08
N ASP A 396 -26.46 42.01 -19.07
CA ASP A 396 -25.89 41.46 -17.85
C ASP A 396 -27.01 40.87 -16.96
N ALA A 397 -27.07 39.54 -16.90
CA ALA A 397 -28.03 38.79 -16.10
C ALA A 397 -27.47 38.38 -14.73
N THR A 398 -26.35 38.96 -14.29
CA THR A 398 -25.68 38.59 -13.04
C THR A 398 -26.59 38.64 -11.83
N ALA A 399 -27.30 39.75 -11.64
CA ALA A 399 -28.20 39.93 -10.51
C ALA A 399 -29.38 38.93 -10.56
N ILE A 400 -29.97 38.74 -11.74
CA ILE A 400 -31.08 37.80 -11.95
C ILE A 400 -30.66 36.37 -11.62
N PHE A 401 -29.43 35.99 -12.02
CA PHE A 401 -28.88 34.65 -11.85
C PHE A 401 -28.41 34.35 -10.41
N ASN A 402 -27.96 35.37 -9.66
CA ASN A 402 -27.37 35.25 -8.32
C ASN A 402 -28.29 35.75 -7.18
N GLY A 403 -29.59 35.49 -7.27
CA GLY A 403 -30.50 35.74 -6.14
C GLY A 403 -31.28 37.05 -6.18
N GLY A 404 -31.05 37.93 -7.16
CA GLY A 404 -31.92 39.09 -7.41
C GLY A 404 -33.31 38.69 -7.95
N VAL A 405 -33.41 37.54 -8.63
CA VAL A 405 -34.68 36.90 -9.00
C VAL A 405 -34.68 35.44 -8.60
N TYR A 406 -33.62 34.71 -8.96
CA TYR A 406 -33.48 33.31 -8.59
C TYR A 406 -32.03 33.02 -8.22
N ASN A 407 -31.81 32.45 -7.04
CA ASN A 407 -30.48 32.04 -6.60
C ASN A 407 -30.17 30.65 -7.18
N HIS A 408 -29.48 30.62 -8.32
CA HIS A 408 -29.28 29.39 -9.08
C HIS A 408 -28.44 28.35 -8.31
N SER A 409 -28.84 27.08 -8.46
CA SER A 409 -28.19 25.96 -7.79
C SER A 409 -26.79 25.69 -8.34
N ASN A 410 -25.97 24.92 -7.60
CA ASN A 410 -24.66 24.48 -8.08
C ASN A 410 -24.73 23.76 -9.44
N ALA A 411 -25.83 23.04 -9.72
CA ALA A 411 -26.04 22.36 -10.99
C ALA A 411 -26.20 23.36 -12.14
N ALA A 412 -26.96 24.45 -11.94
CA ALA A 412 -27.12 25.51 -12.92
C ALA A 412 -25.81 26.26 -13.19
N HIS A 413 -25.02 26.57 -12.15
CA HIS A 413 -23.69 27.15 -12.34
C HIS A 413 -22.75 26.20 -13.11
N ASN A 414 -22.74 24.90 -12.79
CA ASN A 414 -21.91 23.92 -13.49
C ASN A 414 -22.31 23.81 -14.98
N LEU A 415 -23.62 23.79 -15.27
CA LEU A 415 -24.14 23.74 -16.63
C LEU A 415 -23.79 25.01 -17.42
N LEU A 416 -24.05 26.19 -16.85
CA LEU A 416 -23.71 27.48 -17.44
C LEU A 416 -22.21 27.55 -17.78
N SER A 417 -21.37 26.95 -16.93
CA SER A 417 -19.93 26.88 -17.15
C SER A 417 -19.54 26.16 -18.45
N THR A 418 -20.38 25.28 -19.01
CA THR A 418 -20.12 24.59 -20.28
C THR A 418 -20.45 25.43 -21.51
N MET A 419 -21.17 26.54 -21.33
CA MET A 419 -21.68 27.42 -22.40
C MET A 419 -20.81 28.66 -22.62
N ARG A 420 -19.63 28.74 -21.99
CA ARG A 420 -18.74 29.91 -22.05
C ARG A 420 -18.18 30.13 -23.46
N VAL A 421 -18.30 31.36 -23.96
CA VAL A 421 -17.80 31.75 -25.28
C VAL A 421 -16.92 33.00 -25.27
N GLY A 422 -16.92 33.79 -24.19
CA GLY A 422 -16.09 34.99 -24.09
C GLY A 422 -16.06 35.58 -22.69
N VAL A 423 -15.24 36.61 -22.52
CA VAL A 423 -15.16 37.43 -21.29
C VAL A 423 -15.35 38.89 -21.68
N LEU A 424 -16.20 39.61 -20.96
CA LEU A 424 -16.41 41.04 -21.18
C LEU A 424 -15.18 41.86 -20.76
N ARG A 425 -14.74 42.77 -21.64
CA ARG A 425 -13.73 43.78 -21.31
C ARG A 425 -14.26 44.67 -20.18
N GLY A 426 -13.49 44.80 -19.10
CA GLY A 426 -13.89 45.52 -17.89
C GLY A 426 -14.87 44.76 -16.97
N GLY A 427 -15.27 43.53 -17.31
CA GLY A 427 -16.13 42.69 -16.47
C GLY A 427 -15.42 42.32 -15.15
N SER A 428 -16.02 42.74 -14.04
CA SER A 428 -15.50 42.62 -12.67
C SER A 428 -15.02 41.19 -12.35
N GLU A 429 -13.97 41.10 -11.53
CA GLU A 429 -13.12 39.92 -11.30
C GLU A 429 -12.30 39.46 -12.51
N VAL A 430 -12.83 39.19 -13.71
CA VAL A 430 -12.03 38.54 -14.77
C VAL A 430 -10.89 39.41 -15.31
N GLU A 431 -11.06 40.73 -15.35
CA GLU A 431 -10.00 41.69 -15.68
C GLU A 431 -9.00 41.88 -14.54
N ILE A 432 -9.46 41.96 -13.29
CA ILE A 432 -8.59 41.97 -12.10
C ILE A 432 -7.76 40.69 -12.04
N TRP A 433 -8.34 39.56 -12.44
CA TRP A 433 -7.69 38.26 -12.57
C TRP A 433 -6.63 38.24 -13.69
N LYS A 434 -6.96 38.72 -14.90
CA LYS A 434 -5.99 38.82 -16.01
C LYS A 434 -4.88 39.84 -15.71
N GLN A 435 -5.21 40.92 -15.02
CA GLN A 435 -4.26 41.97 -14.62
C GLN A 435 -3.34 41.51 -13.48
N ALA A 436 -3.86 40.84 -12.45
CA ALA A 436 -3.05 40.25 -11.39
C ALA A 436 -2.11 39.15 -11.90
N GLN A 437 -2.54 38.39 -12.92
CA GLN A 437 -1.71 37.39 -13.61
C GLN A 437 -0.59 38.04 -14.45
N ARG A 438 -0.85 39.20 -15.08
CA ARG A 438 0.19 40.04 -15.73
C ARG A 438 1.14 40.68 -14.71
N GLU A 439 0.64 41.02 -13.53
CA GLU A 439 1.38 41.72 -12.47
C GLU A 439 2.10 40.79 -11.48
N ASN A 440 2.04 39.46 -11.67
CA ASN A 440 2.73 38.46 -10.83
C ASN A 440 2.47 38.62 -9.32
N LYS A 441 1.25 39.07 -8.95
CA LYS A 441 0.83 39.12 -7.54
C LYS A 441 0.26 37.76 -7.13
N ASP A 442 0.68 37.26 -5.97
CA ASP A 442 0.30 35.96 -5.39
C ASP A 442 -1.22 35.83 -5.18
N ILE A 443 -1.96 35.46 -6.23
CA ILE A 443 -3.27 34.82 -6.08
C ILE A 443 -3.00 33.33 -5.93
N SER A 444 -3.09 32.81 -4.71
CA SER A 444 -2.88 31.38 -4.46
C SER A 444 -4.04 30.57 -5.05
N PHE A 445 -3.85 30.08 -6.28
CA PHE A 445 -4.81 29.16 -6.89
C PHE A 445 -4.67 27.78 -6.27
N VAL A 446 -5.80 27.17 -5.93
CA VAL A 446 -5.84 25.73 -5.68
C VAL A 446 -5.80 25.06 -7.06
N SER A 447 -4.67 24.45 -7.39
CA SER A 447 -4.51 23.62 -8.59
C SER A 447 -4.54 22.13 -8.23
N ASP A 448 -4.93 21.30 -9.19
CA ASP A 448 -4.81 19.86 -9.10
C ASP A 448 -3.36 19.43 -9.28
N SER A 449 -3.11 18.14 -9.11
CA SER A 449 -1.79 17.52 -9.26
C SER A 449 -1.16 17.69 -10.67
N ALA A 450 -1.94 18.07 -11.68
CA ALA A 450 -1.46 18.39 -13.03
C ALA A 450 -1.26 19.90 -13.27
N GLY A 451 -1.39 20.73 -12.22
CA GLY A 451 -1.30 22.18 -12.30
C GLY A 451 -2.55 22.84 -12.86
N LYS A 452 -3.63 22.08 -13.14
CA LYS A 452 -4.88 22.63 -13.66
C LYS A 452 -5.72 23.17 -12.51
N LYS A 453 -6.25 24.37 -12.69
CA LYS A 453 -7.01 25.07 -11.65
C LYS A 453 -8.26 24.31 -11.20
N ILE A 454 -8.44 24.21 -9.89
CA ILE A 454 -9.62 23.62 -9.25
C ILE A 454 -10.64 24.71 -8.95
N ILE A 455 -11.80 24.61 -9.62
CA ILE A 455 -13.03 25.31 -9.23
C ILE A 455 -13.75 24.43 -8.22
N ARG A 456 -13.87 24.89 -6.98
CA ARG A 456 -14.61 24.21 -5.90
C ARG A 456 -16.09 24.56 -5.97
N ALA A 457 -16.93 23.72 -5.38
CA ALA A 457 -18.36 24.02 -5.23
C ALA A 457 -18.52 25.35 -4.49
N GLY A 458 -19.30 26.27 -5.07
CA GLY A 458 -19.49 27.61 -4.55
C GLY A 458 -18.42 28.64 -4.92
N SER A 459 -17.34 28.24 -5.58
CA SER A 459 -16.29 29.14 -6.12
C SER A 459 -16.36 29.27 -7.64
N GLN A 460 -17.52 28.99 -8.23
CA GLN A 460 -17.77 29.24 -9.65
C GLN A 460 -17.70 30.74 -9.87
N VAL A 461 -17.02 31.20 -10.94
CA VAL A 461 -16.85 32.63 -11.22
C VAL A 461 -18.20 33.34 -11.43
N THR A 462 -19.21 32.59 -11.87
CA THR A 462 -20.58 33.11 -12.03
C THR A 462 -21.33 33.25 -10.72
N ARG A 463 -20.79 32.78 -9.58
CA ARG A 463 -21.39 32.92 -8.25
C ARG A 463 -20.87 34.16 -7.56
N ILE A 464 -21.77 35.07 -7.23
CA ILE A 464 -21.48 36.27 -6.45
C ILE A 464 -22.18 36.11 -5.09
N ALA A 465 -21.48 36.40 -3.98
CA ALA A 465 -22.13 36.47 -2.68
C ALA A 465 -23.08 37.69 -2.64
N GLU A 466 -24.29 37.53 -2.08
CA GLU A 466 -25.39 38.53 -2.06
C GLU A 466 -24.97 39.99 -1.76
N PRO A 467 -25.67 41.00 -2.31
CA PRO A 467 -25.17 41.69 -3.51
C PRO A 467 -24.82 43.18 -3.32
N VAL A 468 -24.07 43.71 -4.29
CA VAL A 468 -24.01 45.14 -4.63
C VAL A 468 -25.43 45.61 -4.97
N ALA A 469 -25.92 46.64 -4.28
CA ALA A 469 -27.20 47.27 -4.56
C ALA A 469 -27.28 47.71 -6.03
N SER A 470 -28.35 47.35 -6.72
CA SER A 470 -28.64 47.88 -8.05
C SER A 470 -28.85 49.38 -7.93
N ALA A 471 -27.97 50.17 -8.53
CA ALA A 471 -28.20 51.57 -8.81
C ALA A 471 -29.30 51.67 -9.86
N ASP A 472 -30.56 51.66 -9.41
CA ASP A 472 -31.75 52.19 -10.10
C ASP A 472 -32.95 52.01 -9.15
N ALA A 473 -33.01 52.90 -8.15
CA ALA A 473 -34.20 53.21 -7.36
C ALA A 473 -34.01 54.58 -6.68
N ALA A 474 -34.07 55.65 -7.48
CA ALA A 474 -34.39 57.01 -7.05
C ALA A 474 -35.03 57.76 -8.23
#